data_AF-A0AAQ6IAP8-F1
#
_entry.id   AF-A0AAQ6IAP8-F1
#
_cell.length_a   1.000
_cell.length_b   1.000
_cell.length_c   1.000
_cell.angle_alpha   90.00
_cell.angle_beta   90.00
_cell.angle_gamma   90.00
#
_symmetry.space_group_name_H-M   'P 1'
#
loop_
_entity.id
_entity.type
_entity.pdbx_description
1 polymer ?
#
loop_
_entity_poly.entity_id
_entity_poly.type
_entity_poly.pdbx_seq_one_letter_code
_entity_poly.pdbx_strand_id
1 'polypeptide(L)'
;MMQPPASNGSVPDPDSGLVKIKAHFCGDMLIADLAATVTFVELCEEVRIMCSVTKQQPITLKWIDDEGDPCTISSQMELEEAFRIHSRTKRSGLLLHVFPSVPEQPGMPCPGEDKSIYRRGARRWRKLYRVNGHLFQAKRFNRKAYCGHCSERIWGLGRQGYKCINCKLLVHKRCHRLIPQTCQRLMDPAMPSQEPPSDAKDGEVDLPPDDTEETDGISFLPHNCTVDKAEDADTEDIKAVVDGIDGIKLSQGVALGLGDFELIRVIGRGSYAKVLLVRLKKNEQVYAMKVVKKELVHDDEDIDWVQTEKHVFEQASTNPFLVGLHSCFQTESRLFLVIEYVNGGDLMFHMQRQRKLPEEHARFYAAEICIALNFLHEKGIIYRDLKLDNVLLDNDGHIKLTDYGMCKEGIRPGDTTSTFCGTPNYIAPEILRGEDYGFSVDWWALGVLMFEMMAGRSPFDIITDNPDMNTEEYLFQVILEKPIRIPRSLSVKAASVLKGFLNKDPKERLGCQVQTGFTDIKSHTFFRSIDWDQLEKKEVTPPFKPQISDDYGLENFDTQFTNEPVQLTPDDEDVIKRIDQSEFEGFEYINPLLLSTEESV
;
A
#
# COMPACT_ATOMS: atom_id res chain seq x y z
N MET A 1 -57.91 -9.33 -45.19
CA MET A 1 -57.29 -8.17 -44.51
C MET A 1 -56.24 -8.71 -43.55
N MET A 2 -54.98 -8.32 -43.70
CA MET A 2 -53.92 -8.62 -42.73
C MET A 2 -53.61 -7.35 -41.95
N GLN A 3 -53.45 -7.45 -40.62
CA GLN A 3 -52.96 -6.35 -39.80
C GLN A 3 -51.43 -6.25 -39.93
N PRO A 4 -50.84 -5.06 -39.97
CA PRO A 4 -49.40 -4.89 -39.87
C PRO A 4 -48.92 -5.17 -38.43
N PRO A 5 -47.73 -5.76 -38.23
CA PRO A 5 -47.13 -5.89 -36.91
C PRO A 5 -46.73 -4.51 -36.36
N ALA A 6 -46.79 -4.35 -35.05
CA ALA A 6 -46.43 -3.09 -34.39
C ALA A 6 -44.93 -2.78 -34.54
N SER A 7 -44.61 -1.53 -34.84
CA SER A 7 -43.25 -1.02 -34.80
C SER A 7 -42.79 -0.84 -33.35
N ASN A 8 -42.08 -1.83 -32.81
CA ASN A 8 -41.35 -1.64 -31.55
C ASN A 8 -40.31 -0.54 -31.75
N GLY A 9 -40.57 0.64 -31.19
CA GLY A 9 -39.58 1.72 -31.13
C GLY A 9 -38.42 1.28 -30.25
N SER A 10 -37.26 1.02 -30.88
CA SER A 10 -36.02 0.80 -30.15
C SER A 10 -35.65 2.09 -29.41
N VAL A 11 -35.70 2.07 -28.08
CA VAL A 11 -35.11 3.13 -27.26
C VAL A 11 -33.61 3.18 -27.61
N PRO A 12 -33.06 4.34 -28.02
CA PRO A 12 -31.64 4.43 -28.36
C PRO A 12 -30.79 4.24 -27.11
N ASP A 13 -29.73 3.44 -27.24
CA ASP A 13 -28.79 3.15 -26.16
C ASP A 13 -28.00 4.42 -25.77
N PRO A 14 -28.11 4.93 -24.52
CA PRO A 14 -27.54 6.21 -24.15
C PRO A 14 -26.00 6.26 -24.10
N ASP A 15 -25.29 5.13 -24.07
CA ASP A 15 -23.81 5.12 -24.15
C ASP A 15 -23.30 5.21 -25.62
N SER A 16 -24.20 5.18 -26.63
CA SER A 16 -23.83 5.16 -28.07
C SER A 16 -23.24 6.47 -28.64
N GLY A 17 -23.21 7.56 -27.86
CA GLY A 17 -22.80 8.89 -28.32
C GLY A 17 -21.70 9.59 -27.51
N LEU A 18 -21.06 8.92 -26.55
CA LEU A 18 -20.06 9.52 -25.65
C LEU A 18 -18.65 8.98 -25.86
N VAL A 19 -17.66 9.87 -25.91
CA VAL A 19 -16.23 9.56 -25.92
C VAL A 19 -15.60 9.99 -24.60
N LYS A 20 -14.89 9.04 -23.96
CA LYS A 20 -14.16 9.29 -22.71
C LYS A 20 -12.82 9.97 -23.01
N ILE A 21 -12.65 11.22 -22.58
CA ILE A 21 -11.38 11.95 -22.63
C ILE A 21 -10.59 11.67 -21.34
N LYS A 22 -9.27 11.51 -21.49
CA LYS A 22 -8.31 11.39 -20.39
C LYS A 22 -7.19 12.41 -20.63
N ALA A 23 -7.17 13.50 -19.87
CA ALA A 23 -6.11 14.49 -19.90
C ALA A 23 -5.07 14.18 -18.82
N HIS A 24 -3.83 13.89 -19.24
CA HIS A 24 -2.67 13.86 -18.36
C HIS A 24 -2.11 15.28 -18.22
N PHE A 25 -2.05 15.78 -16.99
CA PHE A 25 -1.59 17.12 -16.65
C PHE A 25 -0.98 17.13 -15.24
N CYS A 26 0.20 17.71 -15.06
CA CYS A 26 0.90 17.83 -13.77
C CYS A 26 0.97 16.54 -12.92
N GLY A 27 1.03 15.36 -13.55
CA GLY A 27 1.06 14.04 -12.88
C GLY A 27 -0.30 13.44 -12.53
N ASP A 28 -1.38 14.22 -12.64
CA ASP A 28 -2.76 13.74 -12.51
C ASP A 28 -3.31 13.24 -13.86
N MET A 29 -4.28 12.32 -13.78
CA MET A 29 -5.04 11.77 -14.90
C MET A 29 -6.50 12.18 -14.74
N LEU A 30 -6.85 13.30 -15.37
CA LEU A 30 -8.17 13.93 -15.36
C LEU A 30 -9.06 13.26 -16.42
N ILE A 31 -10.26 12.82 -16.06
CA ILE A 31 -11.13 11.99 -16.90
C ILE A 31 -12.52 12.63 -17.01
N ALA A 32 -13.03 12.79 -18.22
CA ALA A 32 -14.38 13.27 -18.52
C ALA A 32 -15.04 12.42 -19.62
N ASP A 33 -16.37 12.37 -19.65
CA ASP A 33 -17.14 11.79 -20.76
C ASP A 33 -17.76 12.95 -21.56
N LEU A 34 -17.45 13.09 -22.85
CA LEU A 34 -17.93 14.16 -23.73
C LEU A 34 -18.71 13.58 -24.92
N ALA A 35 -19.51 14.40 -25.61
CA ALA A 35 -20.18 13.98 -26.84
C ALA A 35 -19.16 13.63 -27.94
N ALA A 36 -19.43 12.58 -28.72
CA ALA A 36 -18.61 12.21 -29.89
C ALA A 36 -18.56 13.30 -30.99
N THR A 37 -19.49 14.26 -30.94
CA THR A 37 -19.59 15.43 -31.82
C THR A 37 -18.89 16.68 -31.27
N VAL A 38 -18.11 16.57 -30.19
CA VAL A 38 -17.43 17.72 -29.57
C VAL A 38 -16.43 18.37 -30.54
N THR A 39 -16.49 19.69 -30.66
CA THR A 39 -15.54 20.44 -31.48
C THR A 39 -14.19 20.60 -30.78
N PHE A 40 -13.14 20.87 -31.55
CA PHE A 40 -11.80 21.17 -31.03
C PHE A 40 -11.79 22.38 -30.07
N VAL A 41 -12.68 23.36 -30.29
CA VAL A 41 -12.81 24.54 -29.41
C VAL A 41 -13.41 24.15 -28.06
N GLU A 42 -14.51 23.37 -28.07
CA GLU A 42 -15.15 22.87 -26.85
C GLU A 42 -14.22 21.91 -26.09
N LEU A 43 -13.48 21.05 -26.78
CA LEU A 43 -12.45 20.20 -26.17
C LEU A 43 -11.36 21.04 -25.50
N CYS A 44 -10.89 22.10 -26.15
CA CYS A 44 -9.88 23.00 -25.59
C CYS A 44 -10.39 23.74 -24.35
N GLU A 45 -11.65 24.22 -24.35
CA GLU A 45 -12.25 24.85 -23.17
C GLU A 45 -12.46 23.85 -22.03
N GLU A 46 -12.98 22.66 -22.32
CA GLU A 46 -13.19 21.61 -21.32
C GLU A 46 -11.87 21.13 -20.72
N VAL A 47 -10.83 20.89 -21.52
CA VAL A 47 -9.50 20.52 -21.04
C VAL A 47 -8.86 21.64 -20.22
N ARG A 48 -9.03 22.91 -20.59
CA ARG A 48 -8.59 24.05 -19.76
C ARG A 48 -9.25 24.05 -18.39
N ILE A 49 -10.56 23.82 -18.33
CA ILE A 49 -11.29 23.78 -17.05
C ILE A 49 -10.90 22.53 -16.24
N MET A 50 -10.74 21.35 -16.87
CA MET A 50 -10.24 20.13 -16.22
C MET A 50 -8.86 20.36 -15.59
N CYS A 51 -7.95 21.00 -16.31
CA CYS A 51 -6.56 21.25 -15.90
C CYS A 51 -6.40 22.54 -15.06
N SER A 52 -7.48 23.29 -14.80
CA SER A 52 -7.46 24.61 -14.14
C SER A 52 -6.52 25.64 -14.80
N VAL A 53 -6.35 25.56 -16.13
CA VAL A 53 -5.51 26.47 -16.92
C VAL A 53 -6.28 27.75 -17.26
N THR A 54 -5.63 28.92 -17.11
CA THR A 54 -6.27 30.22 -17.37
C THR A 54 -6.66 30.40 -18.84
N LYS A 55 -7.74 31.15 -19.12
CA LYS A 55 -8.27 31.28 -20.50
C LYS A 55 -7.29 31.98 -21.47
N GLN A 56 -6.37 32.81 -20.97
CA GLN A 56 -5.32 33.46 -21.76
C GLN A 56 -4.10 32.56 -22.03
N GLN A 57 -3.89 31.50 -21.25
CA GLN A 57 -2.69 30.67 -21.38
C GLN A 57 -2.79 29.71 -22.60
N PRO A 58 -1.75 29.60 -23.43
CA PRO A 58 -1.71 28.61 -24.50
C PRO A 58 -1.79 27.19 -23.93
N ILE A 59 -2.42 26.29 -24.68
CA ILE A 59 -2.38 24.84 -24.42
C ILE A 59 -1.98 24.11 -25.70
N THR A 60 -1.17 23.06 -25.55
CA THR A 60 -0.91 22.07 -26.60
C THR A 60 -1.48 20.74 -26.16
N LEU A 61 -2.29 20.11 -27.01
CA LEU A 61 -2.85 18.78 -26.79
C LEU A 61 -2.07 17.79 -27.66
N LYS A 62 -1.39 16.81 -27.06
CA LYS A 62 -0.75 15.71 -27.79
C LYS A 62 -1.43 14.38 -27.50
N TRP A 63 -1.49 13.47 -28.46
CA TRP A 63 -2.02 12.11 -28.31
C TRP A 63 -1.05 11.10 -28.93
N ILE A 64 -1.23 9.81 -28.60
CA ILE A 64 -0.42 8.72 -29.16
C ILE A 64 -1.28 7.90 -30.12
N ASP A 65 -0.83 7.83 -31.36
CA ASP A 65 -1.43 7.11 -32.49
C ASP A 65 -1.32 5.57 -32.35
N ASP A 66 -1.29 4.85 -33.47
CA ASP A 66 -1.06 3.41 -33.53
C ASP A 66 0.36 2.96 -33.94
N GLU A 67 1.23 3.86 -34.42
CA GLU A 67 2.65 3.58 -34.64
C GLU A 67 3.47 3.78 -33.34
N GLY A 68 3.04 4.73 -32.49
CA GLY A 68 3.57 4.99 -31.15
C GLY A 68 4.02 6.42 -30.90
N ASP A 69 3.84 7.33 -31.87
CA ASP A 69 4.44 8.67 -31.85
C ASP A 69 3.49 9.77 -31.30
N PRO A 70 4.05 10.88 -30.75
CA PRO A 70 3.29 11.94 -30.10
C PRO A 70 2.79 13.01 -31.09
N CYS A 71 1.65 12.73 -31.72
CA CYS A 71 0.95 13.66 -32.61
C CYS A 71 0.29 14.81 -31.83
N THR A 72 0.34 16.03 -32.37
CA THR A 72 -0.41 17.19 -31.82
C THR A 72 -1.81 17.24 -32.40
N ILE A 73 -2.82 17.61 -31.60
CA ILE A 73 -4.15 18.00 -32.08
C ILE A 73 -4.22 19.53 -32.07
N SER A 74 -4.30 20.13 -33.25
CA SER A 74 -4.33 21.59 -33.46
C SER A 74 -5.59 22.07 -34.20
N SER A 75 -6.37 21.14 -34.73
CA SER A 75 -7.51 21.39 -35.61
C SER A 75 -8.65 20.38 -35.42
N GLN A 76 -9.84 20.73 -35.91
CA GLN A 76 -11.02 19.86 -35.93
C GLN A 76 -10.75 18.53 -36.68
N MET A 77 -10.04 18.59 -37.80
CA MET A 77 -9.74 17.42 -38.64
C MET A 77 -8.84 16.41 -37.92
N GLU A 78 -7.84 16.89 -37.17
CA GLU A 78 -6.96 16.03 -36.36
C GLU A 78 -7.70 15.39 -35.17
N LEU A 79 -8.68 16.11 -34.60
CA LEU A 79 -9.54 15.57 -33.53
C LEU A 79 -10.47 14.47 -34.05
N GLU A 80 -11.12 14.70 -35.19
CA GLU A 80 -11.97 13.70 -35.85
C GLU A 80 -11.17 12.44 -36.24
N GLU A 81 -9.95 12.60 -36.74
CA GLU A 81 -9.05 11.49 -37.05
C GLU A 81 -8.61 10.74 -35.78
N ALA A 82 -8.29 11.46 -34.69
CA ALA A 82 -7.99 10.85 -33.40
C ALA A 82 -9.18 10.05 -32.86
N PHE A 83 -10.42 10.55 -32.98
CA PHE A 83 -11.64 9.81 -32.62
C PHE A 83 -11.90 8.62 -33.55
N ARG A 84 -11.58 8.70 -34.84
CA ARG A 84 -11.71 7.60 -35.81
C ARG A 84 -10.75 6.46 -35.48
N ILE A 85 -9.47 6.75 -35.22
CA ILE A 85 -8.46 5.77 -34.81
C ILE A 85 -8.76 5.23 -33.40
N HIS A 86 -9.27 6.06 -32.50
CA HIS A 86 -9.74 5.62 -31.19
C HIS A 86 -10.85 4.56 -31.29
N SER A 87 -11.87 4.84 -32.12
CA SER A 87 -13.00 3.93 -32.36
C SER A 87 -12.55 2.59 -32.95
N ARG A 88 -11.57 2.62 -33.87
CA ARG A 88 -10.95 1.40 -34.45
C ARG A 88 -10.22 0.54 -33.41
N THR A 89 -9.59 1.16 -32.40
CA THR A 89 -8.68 0.47 -31.47
C THR A 89 -9.33 0.01 -30.16
N LYS A 90 -10.62 0.28 -29.93
CA LYS A 90 -11.39 -0.10 -28.72
C LYS A 90 -10.70 0.27 -27.39
N ARG A 91 -9.79 1.26 -27.38
CA ARG A 91 -9.15 1.76 -26.15
C ARG A 91 -10.23 2.37 -25.23
N SER A 92 -10.03 2.37 -23.91
CA SER A 92 -11.05 2.78 -22.93
C SER A 92 -11.26 4.30 -22.78
N GLY A 93 -11.23 5.06 -23.88
CA GLY A 93 -11.16 6.52 -23.94
C GLY A 93 -9.83 7.07 -24.50
N LEU A 94 -9.90 8.20 -25.22
CA LEU A 94 -8.79 8.93 -25.84
C LEU A 94 -7.87 9.53 -24.77
N LEU A 95 -6.56 9.32 -24.92
CA LEU A 95 -5.54 9.84 -24.01
C LEU A 95 -4.87 11.07 -24.63
N LEU A 96 -4.95 12.19 -23.93
CA LEU A 96 -4.32 13.46 -24.25
C LEU A 96 -3.24 13.77 -23.19
N HIS A 97 -2.08 14.22 -23.63
CA HIS A 97 -1.05 14.83 -22.81
C HIS A 97 -1.15 16.35 -23.01
N VAL A 98 -1.35 17.07 -21.92
CA VAL A 98 -1.66 18.51 -21.95
C VAL A 98 -0.47 19.31 -21.49
N PHE A 99 0.01 20.22 -22.33
CA PHE A 99 1.10 21.13 -22.01
C PHE A 99 0.57 22.57 -21.92
N PRO A 100 0.81 23.32 -20.84
CA PRO A 100 0.31 24.69 -20.65
C PRO A 100 1.18 25.74 -21.36
N SER A 101 1.59 25.41 -22.58
CA SER A 101 2.60 26.06 -23.42
C SER A 101 2.43 25.65 -24.89
N VAL A 102 2.98 26.43 -25.81
CA VAL A 102 3.27 25.98 -27.20
C VAL A 102 4.74 25.54 -27.32
N PRO A 103 5.09 24.63 -28.24
CA PRO A 103 6.48 24.40 -28.63
C PRO A 103 7.04 25.64 -29.35
N GLU A 104 8.35 25.88 -29.22
CA GLU A 104 9.02 27.07 -29.79
C GLU A 104 8.99 27.11 -31.33
N GLN A 105 8.96 25.93 -31.96
CA GLN A 105 8.85 25.75 -33.41
C GLN A 105 7.97 24.52 -33.74
N PRO A 106 7.31 24.49 -34.90
CA PRO A 106 6.57 23.30 -35.35
C PRO A 106 7.46 22.04 -35.37
N GLY A 107 6.97 20.94 -34.80
CA GLY A 107 7.71 19.67 -34.70
C GLY A 107 8.65 19.53 -33.49
N MET A 108 8.89 20.60 -32.73
CA MET A 108 9.66 20.53 -31.48
C MET A 108 8.81 19.99 -30.30
N PRO A 109 9.45 19.44 -29.25
CA PRO A 109 8.79 19.17 -27.97
C PRO A 109 8.32 20.48 -27.30
N CYS A 110 7.28 20.39 -26.48
CA CYS A 110 6.87 21.47 -25.60
C CYS A 110 7.88 21.62 -24.43
N PRO A 111 7.99 22.80 -23.80
CA PRO A 111 8.66 22.94 -22.52
C PRO A 111 8.12 21.92 -21.49
N GLY A 112 9.00 21.08 -20.93
CA GLY A 112 8.64 19.99 -20.02
C GLY A 112 8.21 18.66 -20.67
N GLU A 113 8.28 18.53 -22.00
CA GLU A 113 7.96 17.28 -22.71
C GLU A 113 9.17 16.33 -22.80
N ASP A 114 9.23 15.33 -21.91
CA ASP A 114 10.14 14.19 -22.00
C ASP A 114 9.47 13.01 -22.72
N LYS A 115 10.14 12.39 -23.70
CA LYS A 115 9.67 11.18 -24.38
C LYS A 115 9.37 10.00 -23.43
N SER A 116 9.89 9.99 -22.20
CA SER A 116 9.55 8.95 -21.21
C SER A 116 8.08 8.94 -20.78
N ILE A 117 7.38 10.09 -20.84
CA ILE A 117 5.96 10.21 -20.38
C ILE A 117 4.99 9.36 -21.22
N TYR A 118 5.39 8.97 -22.42
CA TYR A 118 4.59 8.18 -23.36
C TYR A 118 4.79 6.66 -23.21
N ARG A 119 5.77 6.21 -22.39
CA ARG A 119 6.05 4.79 -22.19
C ARG A 119 4.93 4.12 -21.37
N ARG A 120 4.33 3.06 -21.93
CA ARG A 120 3.28 2.29 -21.25
C ARG A 120 3.87 1.49 -20.07
N GLY A 121 3.16 1.47 -18.94
CA GLY A 121 3.46 0.61 -17.78
C GLY A 121 4.20 1.29 -16.61
N ALA A 122 4.92 2.40 -16.83
CA ALA A 122 5.90 2.89 -15.86
C ALA A 122 5.36 3.73 -14.67
N ARG A 123 4.10 4.23 -14.71
CA ARG A 123 3.54 5.13 -13.67
C ARG A 123 2.06 4.88 -13.41
N ARG A 124 1.65 4.85 -12.14
CA ARG A 124 0.27 4.58 -11.68
C ARG A 124 -0.48 5.88 -11.33
N TRP A 125 -0.74 6.71 -12.34
CA TRP A 125 -1.35 8.04 -12.21
C TRP A 125 -2.58 8.09 -11.29
N ARG A 126 -2.69 9.16 -10.50
CA ARG A 126 -3.90 9.49 -9.72
C ARG A 126 -5.03 9.83 -10.70
N LYS A 127 -6.16 9.13 -10.58
CA LYS A 127 -7.31 9.25 -11.49
C LYS A 127 -8.42 10.07 -10.85
N LEU A 128 -8.76 11.19 -11.49
CA LEU A 128 -9.77 12.15 -11.06
C LEU A 128 -10.85 12.26 -12.15
N TYR A 129 -12.11 12.05 -11.78
CA TYR A 129 -13.23 11.94 -12.71
C TYR A 129 -14.12 13.18 -12.58
N ARG A 130 -14.17 14.02 -13.62
CA ARG A 130 -15.00 15.23 -13.63
C ARG A 130 -16.41 14.87 -14.09
N VAL A 131 -17.40 15.09 -13.21
CA VAL A 131 -18.83 14.83 -13.49
C VAL A 131 -19.67 15.91 -12.82
N ASN A 132 -20.51 16.60 -13.59
CA ASN A 132 -21.47 17.62 -13.12
C ASN A 132 -20.82 18.67 -12.19
N GLY A 133 -19.62 19.14 -12.53
CA GLY A 133 -18.85 20.12 -11.73
C GLY A 133 -18.12 19.57 -10.50
N HIS A 134 -18.33 18.30 -10.14
CA HIS A 134 -17.57 17.61 -9.09
C HIS A 134 -16.32 16.95 -9.69
N LEU A 135 -15.22 16.94 -8.93
CA LEU A 135 -13.98 16.25 -9.30
C LEU A 135 -13.75 15.06 -8.37
N PHE A 136 -14.18 13.88 -8.83
CA PHE A 136 -14.29 12.66 -8.04
C PHE A 136 -13.00 11.82 -8.09
N GLN A 137 -12.36 11.60 -6.93
CA GLN A 137 -11.32 10.58 -6.79
C GLN A 137 -11.96 9.25 -6.38
N ALA A 138 -11.63 8.16 -7.07
CA ALA A 138 -12.03 6.82 -6.65
C ALA A 138 -11.21 6.41 -5.42
N LYS A 139 -11.87 6.19 -4.27
CA LYS A 139 -11.28 5.80 -2.98
C LYS A 139 -11.93 4.49 -2.46
N ARG A 140 -11.32 3.90 -1.43
CA ARG A 140 -11.93 2.91 -0.54
C ARG A 140 -12.50 3.63 0.68
N PHE A 141 -13.44 3.00 1.38
CA PHE A 141 -14.06 3.55 2.58
C PHE A 141 -13.99 2.50 3.70
N ASN A 142 -13.04 2.70 4.61
CA ASN A 142 -12.78 1.86 5.79
C ASN A 142 -13.89 1.95 6.86
N ARG A 143 -14.62 3.06 6.92
CA ARG A 143 -15.75 3.31 7.85
C ARG A 143 -17.11 3.18 7.15
N LYS A 144 -18.21 3.25 7.91
CA LYS A 144 -19.60 3.23 7.39
C LYS A 144 -19.92 4.45 6.51
N ALA A 145 -19.46 4.46 5.27
CA ALA A 145 -19.78 5.49 4.28
C ALA A 145 -21.15 5.24 3.63
N TYR A 146 -21.89 6.33 3.41
CA TYR A 146 -23.20 6.34 2.75
C TYR A 146 -23.15 7.23 1.51
N CYS A 147 -23.94 6.88 0.50
CA CYS A 147 -23.99 7.59 -0.77
C CYS A 147 -24.91 8.81 -0.66
N GLY A 148 -24.38 10.02 -0.86
CA GLY A 148 -25.14 11.28 -0.86
C GLY A 148 -26.13 11.46 -2.02
N HIS A 149 -26.50 10.37 -2.71
CA HIS A 149 -27.57 10.33 -3.71
C HIS A 149 -28.70 9.40 -3.27
N CYS A 150 -28.43 8.09 -3.13
CA CYS A 150 -29.44 7.09 -2.76
C CYS A 150 -29.53 6.79 -1.26
N SER A 151 -28.68 7.40 -0.42
CA SER A 151 -28.55 7.16 1.03
C SER A 151 -28.20 5.72 1.45
N GLU A 152 -28.00 4.78 0.52
CA GLU A 152 -27.50 3.44 0.83
C GLU A 152 -26.02 3.46 1.23
N ARG A 153 -25.57 2.44 1.99
CA ARG A 153 -24.14 2.22 2.30
C ARG A 153 -23.33 2.04 1.01
N ILE A 154 -22.12 2.59 0.98
CA ILE A 154 -21.15 2.34 -0.09
C ILE A 154 -20.36 1.08 0.25
N TRP A 155 -20.56 -0.01 -0.50
CA TRP A 155 -19.92 -1.31 -0.32
C TRP A 155 -19.65 -1.99 -1.68
N GLY A 156 -18.81 -3.03 -1.68
CA GLY A 156 -18.36 -3.75 -2.87
C GLY A 156 -16.84 -3.93 -2.95
N LEU A 157 -16.36 -4.55 -4.03
CA LEU A 157 -14.94 -4.88 -4.21
C LEU A 157 -14.13 -3.74 -4.87
N GLY A 158 -12.81 -3.75 -4.66
CA GLY A 158 -11.88 -2.78 -5.23
C GLY A 158 -12.02 -1.37 -4.62
N ARG A 159 -12.06 -0.34 -5.45
CA ARG A 159 -12.39 1.04 -5.02
C ARG A 159 -13.92 1.19 -4.96
N GLN A 160 -14.48 1.19 -3.75
CA GLN A 160 -15.93 1.03 -3.49
C GLN A 160 -16.78 2.21 -4.02
N GLY A 161 -16.23 3.42 -4.07
CA GLY A 161 -16.95 4.57 -4.59
C GLY A 161 -16.05 5.76 -4.91
N TYR A 162 -16.69 6.91 -5.06
CA TYR A 162 -16.07 8.18 -5.41
C TYR A 162 -16.22 9.17 -4.25
N LYS A 163 -15.15 9.93 -3.98
CA LYS A 163 -15.12 11.08 -3.06
C LYS A 163 -14.78 12.32 -3.88
N CYS A 164 -15.63 13.35 -3.89
CA CYS A 164 -15.29 14.61 -4.53
C CYS A 164 -14.13 15.26 -3.77
N ILE A 165 -13.02 15.60 -4.43
CA ILE A 165 -11.86 16.16 -3.71
C ILE A 165 -12.13 17.57 -3.18
N ASN A 166 -13.05 18.29 -3.83
CA ASN A 166 -13.49 19.65 -3.46
C ASN A 166 -14.48 19.58 -2.28
N CYS A 167 -15.76 19.24 -2.54
CA CYS A 167 -16.83 19.26 -1.54
C CYS A 167 -16.94 18.00 -0.66
N LYS A 168 -15.98 17.07 -0.75
CA LYS A 168 -15.89 15.81 0.03
C LYS A 168 -17.07 14.82 -0.10
N LEU A 169 -18.09 15.15 -0.91
CA LEU A 169 -19.28 14.33 -1.21
C LEU A 169 -18.92 12.89 -1.61
N LEU A 170 -19.56 11.91 -0.97
CA LEU A 170 -19.34 10.47 -1.17
C LEU A 170 -20.48 9.84 -1.98
N VAL A 171 -20.15 9.05 -3.02
CA VAL A 171 -21.15 8.40 -3.88
C VAL A 171 -20.68 7.02 -4.39
N HIS A 172 -21.61 6.11 -4.70
CA HIS A 172 -21.26 4.90 -5.47
C HIS A 172 -20.78 5.25 -6.88
N LYS A 173 -19.99 4.35 -7.48
CA LYS A 173 -19.68 4.37 -8.92
C LYS A 173 -20.93 4.45 -9.81
N ARG A 174 -22.04 3.82 -9.42
CA ARG A 174 -23.32 3.92 -10.17
C ARG A 174 -24.03 5.27 -10.04
N CYS A 175 -23.82 6.00 -8.93
CA CYS A 175 -24.59 7.20 -8.61
C CYS A 175 -23.91 8.52 -9.03
N HIS A 176 -22.60 8.54 -9.30
CA HIS A 176 -21.88 9.81 -9.57
C HIS A 176 -22.42 10.62 -10.76
N ARG A 177 -22.90 9.96 -11.83
CA ARG A 177 -23.57 10.61 -12.98
C ARG A 177 -24.95 11.22 -12.64
N LEU A 178 -25.56 10.84 -11.51
CA LEU A 178 -26.90 11.26 -11.06
C LEU A 178 -26.87 12.42 -10.04
N ILE A 179 -25.68 12.94 -9.73
CA ILE A 179 -25.50 14.07 -8.80
C ILE A 179 -25.81 15.39 -9.51
N PRO A 180 -26.64 16.29 -8.94
CA PRO A 180 -26.90 17.60 -9.52
C PRO A 180 -25.65 18.50 -9.47
N GLN A 181 -25.54 19.44 -10.41
CA GLN A 181 -24.41 20.35 -10.54
C GLN A 181 -24.36 21.38 -9.40
N THR A 182 -23.72 21.00 -8.29
CA THR A 182 -23.86 21.64 -6.96
C THR A 182 -22.52 21.80 -6.22
N CYS A 183 -21.39 21.52 -6.87
CA CYS A 183 -20.07 21.66 -6.25
C CYS A 183 -19.71 23.14 -6.06
N GLN A 184 -19.85 23.66 -4.83
CA GLN A 184 -19.72 25.09 -4.47
C GLN A 184 -18.31 25.72 -4.57
N ARG A 185 -17.42 25.20 -5.43
CA ARG A 185 -16.20 25.89 -5.87
C ARG A 185 -15.93 25.59 -7.34
N LEU A 186 -16.55 26.38 -8.23
CA LEU A 186 -16.06 26.67 -9.60
C LEU A 186 -16.83 27.83 -10.29
N MET A 187 -17.08 28.92 -9.56
CA MET A 187 -17.48 30.23 -10.11
C MET A 187 -16.89 31.39 -9.27
N ASP A 188 -15.56 31.51 -9.27
CA ASP A 188 -14.87 32.70 -9.83
C ASP A 188 -13.33 32.60 -9.68
N PRO A 189 -12.53 33.18 -10.59
CA PRO A 189 -11.07 33.11 -10.56
C PRO A 189 -10.40 34.41 -10.09
N ALA A 190 -10.53 34.77 -8.80
CA ALA A 190 -9.73 35.84 -8.19
C ALA A 190 -9.47 35.61 -6.69
N MET A 191 -8.20 35.59 -6.29
CA MET A 191 -7.77 35.84 -4.91
C MET A 191 -7.53 37.34 -4.73
N PRO A 192 -7.91 37.88 -3.56
CA PRO A 192 -7.06 38.84 -2.87
C PRO A 192 -6.72 38.32 -1.46
N SER A 193 -5.43 38.19 -1.16
CA SER A 193 -4.94 37.91 0.19
C SER A 193 -5.22 39.10 1.11
N GLN A 194 -5.78 38.88 2.29
CA GLN A 194 -5.76 39.85 3.38
C GLN A 194 -5.53 39.16 4.73
N GLU A 195 -4.65 39.77 5.53
CA GLU A 195 -4.39 39.46 6.94
C GLU A 195 -5.51 40.04 7.83
N PRO A 196 -5.71 39.55 9.07
CA PRO A 196 -6.78 40.03 9.94
C PRO A 196 -6.53 41.48 10.44
N PRO A 197 -7.49 42.40 10.29
CA PRO A 197 -7.43 43.73 10.91
C PRO A 197 -7.71 43.71 12.42
N SER A 198 -7.11 44.63 13.16
CA SER A 198 -7.29 44.84 14.60
C SER A 198 -8.48 45.74 14.96
N ASP A 199 -9.00 45.55 16.18
CA ASP A 199 -9.88 46.40 17.02
C ASP A 199 -10.32 47.80 16.51
N ALA A 200 -11.63 48.10 16.59
CA ALA A 200 -12.19 48.95 17.68
C ALA A 200 -13.67 49.41 17.50
N LYS A 201 -14.50 49.14 18.53
CA LYS A 201 -15.47 50.05 19.23
C LYS A 201 -16.84 50.51 18.64
N ASP A 202 -17.85 50.31 19.51
CA ASP A 202 -19.02 51.15 19.92
C ASP A 202 -20.30 51.30 19.04
N GLY A 203 -21.50 51.23 19.69
CA GLY A 203 -22.87 51.40 19.12
C GLY A 203 -23.81 50.17 19.29
N GLU A 204 -24.75 49.98 20.25
CA GLU A 204 -25.96 50.73 20.72
C GLU A 204 -27.15 50.74 19.70
N VAL A 205 -28.45 50.43 20.01
CA VAL A 205 -29.21 50.12 21.26
C VAL A 205 -30.44 49.18 21.00
N ASP A 206 -31.03 48.59 22.06
CA ASP A 206 -32.44 48.11 22.37
C ASP A 206 -33.41 47.51 21.29
N LEU A 207 -34.03 46.32 21.50
CA LEU A 207 -35.18 45.93 22.39
C LEU A 207 -36.54 46.60 22.04
N PRO A 208 -37.74 46.05 22.36
CA PRO A 208 -38.08 45.06 23.41
C PRO A 208 -39.05 43.93 22.92
N PRO A 209 -39.88 43.29 23.77
CA PRO A 209 -39.59 42.25 24.76
C PRO A 209 -40.24 40.90 24.30
N ASP A 210 -40.63 39.88 25.08
CA ASP A 210 -40.74 39.59 26.54
C ASP A 210 -40.34 38.09 26.76
N ASP A 211 -40.60 37.31 27.83
CA ASP A 211 -41.60 37.34 28.91
C ASP A 211 -41.04 36.61 30.19
N THR A 212 -41.91 36.08 31.05
CA THR A 212 -41.72 35.67 32.45
C THR A 212 -41.30 34.19 32.74
N GLU A 213 -40.36 34.05 33.69
CA GLU A 213 -40.32 33.07 34.84
C GLU A 213 -40.21 31.53 34.58
N GLU A 214 -39.58 30.66 35.39
CA GLU A 214 -38.78 30.72 36.64
C GLU A 214 -37.92 29.40 36.70
N THR A 215 -36.61 29.33 37.01
CA THR A 215 -35.99 29.31 38.36
C THR A 215 -34.45 29.05 38.28
N ASP A 216 -33.70 29.60 39.25
CA ASP A 216 -32.37 29.23 39.81
C ASP A 216 -31.16 28.80 38.95
N GLY A 217 -30.09 29.63 39.03
CA GLY A 217 -28.68 29.26 38.77
C GLY A 217 -28.01 28.60 40.00
N ILE A 218 -26.70 28.68 40.29
CA ILE A 218 -25.58 29.57 39.91
C ILE A 218 -24.29 28.72 40.06
N SER A 219 -23.43 28.52 39.07
CA SER A 219 -22.36 29.39 38.50
C SER A 219 -20.97 29.34 39.19
N PHE A 220 -19.94 29.64 38.40
CA PHE A 220 -18.53 29.24 38.44
C PHE A 220 -17.57 29.99 39.41
N LEU A 221 -16.49 29.29 39.84
CA LEU A 221 -15.09 29.79 40.03
C LEU A 221 -14.80 30.88 41.10
N PRO A 222 -13.52 31.29 41.39
CA PRO A 222 -12.18 30.68 41.17
C PRO A 222 -11.23 30.68 42.43
N HIS A 223 -9.95 30.32 42.19
CA HIS A 223 -8.70 30.76 42.87
C HIS A 223 -8.06 30.02 44.08
N ASN A 224 -6.85 29.48 43.79
CA ASN A 224 -5.53 29.69 44.41
C ASN A 224 -5.24 29.49 45.93
N CYS A 225 -3.95 29.20 46.19
CA CYS A 225 -3.23 29.20 47.49
C CYS A 225 -3.59 28.06 48.47
N THR A 226 -2.71 27.43 49.26
CA THR A 226 -1.26 27.08 49.27
C THR A 226 -0.97 26.62 50.71
N VAL A 227 -0.37 25.43 50.89
CA VAL A 227 0.57 25.06 52.00
C VAL A 227 0.11 25.23 53.47
N ASP A 228 -0.14 24.10 54.16
CA ASP A 228 0.44 23.67 55.46
C ASP A 228 -0.39 22.52 56.10
N LYS A 229 0.02 21.74 57.12
CA LYS A 229 1.27 20.98 57.42
C LYS A 229 1.09 20.18 58.74
N ALA A 230 1.19 18.85 58.70
CA ALA A 230 1.44 17.92 59.83
C ALA A 230 1.63 16.49 59.22
N GLU A 231 2.64 15.67 59.49
CA GLU A 231 3.43 15.32 60.70
C GLU A 231 2.66 14.44 61.71
N ASP A 232 3.12 13.24 62.09
CA ASP A 232 4.20 12.38 61.53
C ASP A 232 4.12 10.93 62.09
N ALA A 233 5.07 10.06 61.70
CA ALA A 233 5.34 8.68 62.19
C ALA A 233 4.38 7.55 61.71
N ASP A 234 4.79 6.28 61.59
CA ASP A 234 6.08 5.63 61.95
C ASP A 234 6.90 5.13 60.73
N THR A 235 8.19 4.92 60.93
CA THR A 235 9.13 4.30 59.97
C THR A 235 9.69 2.98 60.48
N GLU A 236 9.71 1.92 59.66
CA GLU A 236 10.84 1.01 59.44
C GLU A 236 10.49 -0.06 58.38
N ASP A 237 11.51 -0.65 57.73
CA ASP A 237 11.47 -1.61 56.61
C ASP A 237 10.67 -1.19 55.35
N ILE A 238 11.21 -1.25 54.12
CA ILE A 238 12.32 -2.05 53.60
C ILE A 238 13.30 -1.13 52.83
N LYS A 239 14.57 -1.09 53.24
CA LYS A 239 15.65 -0.42 52.49
C LYS A 239 16.84 -1.35 52.26
N ALA A 240 16.60 -2.43 51.52
CA ALA A 240 17.62 -3.30 50.94
C ALA A 240 17.12 -3.84 49.59
N VAL A 241 18.04 -4.11 48.66
CA VAL A 241 17.79 -4.54 47.27
C VAL A 241 17.28 -3.46 46.30
N VAL A 242 17.77 -2.20 46.44
CA VAL A 242 17.77 -1.20 45.34
C VAL A 242 19.13 -0.49 45.25
N ASP A 243 20.21 -1.27 45.30
CA ASP A 243 21.56 -0.86 44.91
C ASP A 243 21.99 -1.81 43.77
N GLY A 244 21.85 -1.40 42.50
CA GLY A 244 22.14 -2.33 41.39
C GLY A 244 21.84 -1.90 39.94
N ILE A 245 20.95 -0.93 39.69
CA ILE A 245 20.87 -0.24 38.38
C ILE A 245 20.66 1.25 38.63
N ASP A 246 21.76 2.00 38.67
CA ASP A 246 21.76 3.45 38.49
C ASP A 246 23.18 3.88 38.06
N GLY A 247 23.39 4.25 36.80
CA GLY A 247 24.76 4.49 36.31
C GLY A 247 25.00 4.59 34.80
N ILE A 248 24.12 4.06 33.94
CA ILE A 248 24.21 4.32 32.49
C ILE A 248 23.44 5.60 32.18
N LYS A 249 24.14 6.74 32.18
CA LYS A 249 23.67 7.94 31.52
C LYS A 249 23.67 7.68 30.02
N LEU A 250 22.50 7.47 29.41
CA LEU A 250 22.40 7.44 27.95
C LEU A 250 22.92 8.78 27.41
N SER A 251 23.98 8.72 26.61
CA SER A 251 24.57 9.89 25.98
C SER A 251 23.65 10.42 24.88
N GLN A 252 23.09 11.61 25.08
CA GLN A 252 22.56 12.41 23.99
C GLN A 252 23.70 12.66 22.98
N GLY A 253 23.65 12.03 21.80
CA GLY A 253 24.70 12.21 20.79
C GLY A 253 24.93 11.13 19.75
N VAL A 254 24.21 9.99 19.76
CA VAL A 254 24.32 8.95 18.71
C VAL A 254 23.00 8.83 17.96
N ALA A 255 22.83 9.66 16.93
CA ALA A 255 21.82 9.47 15.89
C ALA A 255 22.57 9.07 14.61
N LEU A 256 22.27 7.90 14.06
CA LEU A 256 22.83 7.44 12.79
C LEU A 256 22.16 8.18 11.63
N GLY A 257 22.93 8.53 10.61
CA GLY A 257 22.43 9.13 9.38
C GLY A 257 23.06 8.53 8.13
N LEU A 258 22.61 8.98 6.94
CA LEU A 258 23.09 8.46 5.66
C LEU A 258 24.62 8.59 5.47
N GLY A 259 25.25 9.56 6.13
CA GLY A 259 26.70 9.76 6.12
C GLY A 259 27.51 8.64 6.76
N ASP A 260 26.92 7.88 7.69
CA ASP A 260 27.60 6.80 8.43
C ASP A 260 27.69 5.49 7.62
N PHE A 261 26.95 5.40 6.50
CA PHE A 261 26.88 4.20 5.66
C PHE A 261 27.66 4.35 4.35
N GLU A 262 28.28 3.27 3.91
CA GLU A 262 28.73 3.06 2.53
C GLU A 262 27.62 2.34 1.75
N LEU A 263 27.29 2.80 0.54
CA LEU A 263 26.31 2.14 -0.33
C LEU A 263 27.05 1.21 -1.31
N ILE A 264 26.84 -0.11 -1.19
CA ILE A 264 27.63 -1.13 -1.90
C ILE A 264 26.92 -1.66 -3.15
N ARG A 265 25.60 -1.89 -3.06
CA ARG A 265 24.81 -2.47 -4.17
C ARG A 265 23.34 -2.11 -4.05
N VAL A 266 22.61 -2.24 -5.16
CA VAL A 266 21.14 -2.30 -5.15
C VAL A 266 20.75 -3.77 -5.18
N ILE A 267 19.93 -4.22 -4.22
CA ILE A 267 19.59 -5.65 -4.06
C ILE A 267 18.10 -5.93 -4.27
N GLY A 268 17.24 -4.91 -4.30
CA GLY A 268 15.82 -5.10 -4.62
C GLY A 268 15.01 -3.82 -4.80
N ARG A 269 13.77 -3.98 -5.26
CA ARG A 269 12.72 -2.95 -5.27
C ARG A 269 11.39 -3.53 -4.82
N GLY A 270 10.74 -2.85 -3.87
CA GLY A 270 9.31 -3.00 -3.61
C GLY A 270 8.48 -1.98 -4.40
N SER A 271 7.16 -1.97 -4.20
CA SER A 271 6.27 -0.96 -4.82
C SER A 271 6.51 0.47 -4.30
N TYR A 272 7.09 0.61 -3.09
CA TYR A 272 7.28 1.88 -2.38
C TYR A 272 8.73 2.13 -1.94
N ALA A 273 9.62 1.15 -2.11
CA ALA A 273 10.97 1.17 -1.55
C ALA A 273 12.04 0.69 -2.54
N LYS A 274 13.24 1.27 -2.46
CA LYS A 274 14.47 0.72 -3.05
C LYS A 274 15.29 0.09 -1.92
N VAL A 275 15.79 -1.12 -2.11
CA VAL A 275 16.61 -1.83 -1.11
C VAL A 275 18.06 -1.85 -1.57
N LEU A 276 18.96 -1.36 -0.72
CA LEU A 276 20.39 -1.33 -0.97
C LEU A 276 21.15 -2.23 0.01
N LEU A 277 22.23 -2.83 -0.45
CA LEU A 277 23.27 -3.39 0.40
C LEU A 277 24.16 -2.24 0.88
N VAL A 278 24.37 -2.15 2.19
CA VAL A 278 25.15 -1.08 2.83
C VAL A 278 26.14 -1.64 3.85
N ARG A 279 27.17 -0.87 4.17
CA ARG A 279 28.07 -1.13 5.29
C ARG A 279 28.09 0.05 6.25
N LEU A 280 28.06 -0.19 7.56
CA LEU A 280 28.22 0.84 8.58
C LEU A 280 29.71 1.10 8.85
N LYS A 281 30.17 2.34 8.60
CA LYS A 281 31.59 2.73 8.67
C LYS A 281 32.20 2.68 10.08
N LYS A 282 31.38 2.52 11.12
CA LYS A 282 31.82 2.43 12.54
C LYS A 282 32.40 1.04 12.86
N ASN A 283 31.80 -0.02 12.31
CA ASN A 283 32.05 -1.41 12.70
C ASN A 283 32.35 -2.34 11.49
N GLU A 284 32.35 -1.80 10.27
CA GLU A 284 32.45 -2.52 8.99
C GLU A 284 31.39 -3.61 8.75
N GLN A 285 30.32 -3.66 9.55
CA GLN A 285 29.23 -4.63 9.39
C GLN A 285 28.29 -4.26 8.25
N VAL A 286 27.69 -5.29 7.65
CA VAL A 286 26.91 -5.22 6.41
C VAL A 286 25.43 -5.45 6.70
N TYR A 287 24.59 -4.54 6.20
CA TYR A 287 23.14 -4.50 6.45
C TYR A 287 22.38 -4.30 5.14
N ALA A 288 21.09 -4.60 5.13
CA ALA A 288 20.18 -4.15 4.08
C ALA A 288 19.51 -2.84 4.50
N MET A 289 19.37 -1.89 3.57
CA MET A 289 18.77 -0.59 3.81
C MET A 289 17.55 -0.42 2.91
N LYS A 290 16.34 -0.48 3.51
CA LYS A 290 15.05 -0.22 2.85
C LYS A 290 14.84 1.30 2.83
N VAL A 291 14.81 1.88 1.63
CA VAL A 291 14.68 3.32 1.42
C VAL A 291 13.32 3.65 0.82
N VAL A 292 12.48 4.33 1.61
CA VAL A 292 11.14 4.81 1.21
C VAL A 292 11.23 6.31 0.95
N LYS A 293 10.53 6.83 -0.06
CA LYS A 293 10.43 8.28 -0.26
C LYS A 293 9.25 8.85 0.53
N LYS A 294 9.46 9.98 1.21
CA LYS A 294 8.38 10.74 1.86
C LYS A 294 7.33 11.25 0.86
N GLU A 295 7.70 11.50 -0.41
CA GLU A 295 6.74 11.85 -1.48
C GLU A 295 5.70 10.76 -1.81
N LEU A 296 5.77 9.57 -1.18
CA LEU A 296 4.82 8.47 -1.37
C LEU A 296 3.90 8.24 -0.16
N VAL A 297 4.11 8.99 0.93
CA VAL A 297 3.29 9.02 2.15
C VAL A 297 2.38 10.25 2.03
N HIS A 298 1.05 10.08 2.11
CA HIS A 298 0.08 11.09 1.65
C HIS A 298 -1.24 11.19 2.44
N ASP A 299 -1.72 10.08 2.99
CA ASP A 299 -2.91 10.03 3.86
C ASP A 299 -2.48 9.45 5.23
N ASP A 300 -3.24 9.69 6.32
CA ASP A 300 -2.92 9.21 7.68
C ASP A 300 -2.60 7.69 7.73
N GLU A 301 -3.26 6.90 6.87
CA GLU A 301 -3.07 5.44 6.73
C GLU A 301 -1.63 5.06 6.32
N ASP A 302 -0.88 5.96 5.67
CA ASP A 302 0.52 5.76 5.26
C ASP A 302 1.50 6.06 6.41
N ILE A 303 1.11 6.88 7.40
CA ILE A 303 1.92 7.19 8.59
C ILE A 303 1.75 6.09 9.64
N ASP A 304 0.50 5.66 9.88
CA ASP A 304 0.16 4.45 10.66
C ASP A 304 0.96 3.23 10.16
N TRP A 305 1.15 3.11 8.85
CA TRP A 305 1.93 2.07 8.18
C TRP A 305 3.43 2.11 8.54
N VAL A 306 4.06 3.30 8.52
CA VAL A 306 5.47 3.48 8.93
C VAL A 306 5.67 3.12 10.42
N GLN A 307 4.76 3.58 11.28
CA GLN A 307 4.84 3.32 12.73
C GLN A 307 4.60 1.84 13.06
N THR A 308 3.62 1.21 12.40
CA THR A 308 3.39 -0.25 12.49
C THR A 308 4.62 -1.04 12.04
N GLU A 309 5.24 -0.69 10.90
CA GLU A 309 6.43 -1.41 10.42
C GLU A 309 7.58 -1.31 11.43
N LYS A 310 7.84 -0.12 12.01
CA LYS A 310 8.83 0.08 13.09
C LYS A 310 8.55 -0.82 14.30
N HIS A 311 7.32 -0.84 14.81
CA HIS A 311 7.01 -1.60 16.02
C HIS A 311 7.01 -3.13 15.81
N VAL A 312 6.54 -3.60 14.65
CA VAL A 312 6.67 -5.03 14.29
C VAL A 312 8.13 -5.45 14.20
N PHE A 313 9.00 -4.60 13.63
CA PHE A 313 10.45 -4.83 13.58
C PHE A 313 11.13 -4.91 14.96
N GLU A 314 10.72 -4.06 15.92
CA GLU A 314 11.19 -4.12 17.31
C GLU A 314 10.89 -5.48 17.95
N GLN A 315 9.66 -5.99 17.78
CA GLN A 315 9.25 -7.29 18.31
C GLN A 315 9.89 -8.48 17.55
N ALA A 316 9.99 -8.35 16.24
CA ALA A 316 10.56 -9.37 15.34
C ALA A 316 12.01 -9.73 15.67
N SER A 317 12.78 -8.77 16.20
CA SER A 317 14.20 -8.91 16.51
C SER A 317 14.56 -9.96 17.58
N THR A 318 13.58 -10.64 18.18
CA THR A 318 13.77 -11.76 19.12
C THR A 318 13.51 -13.15 18.51
N ASN A 319 13.04 -13.25 17.25
CA ASN A 319 12.70 -14.53 16.61
C ASN A 319 13.73 -14.89 15.51
N PRO A 320 14.29 -16.12 15.48
CA PRO A 320 15.36 -16.49 14.55
C PRO A 320 14.92 -16.62 13.08
N PHE A 321 13.61 -16.64 12.82
CA PHE A 321 12.97 -16.74 11.49
C PHE A 321 12.31 -15.44 11.03
N LEU A 322 12.58 -14.33 11.72
CA LEU A 322 12.22 -12.98 11.32
C LEU A 322 13.50 -12.17 11.02
N VAL A 323 13.37 -11.07 10.27
CA VAL A 323 14.46 -10.13 9.94
C VAL A 323 14.54 -9.06 11.03
N GLY A 324 15.70 -8.94 11.67
CA GLY A 324 15.92 -7.92 12.72
C GLY A 324 16.06 -6.50 12.15
N LEU A 325 15.65 -5.50 12.93
CA LEU A 325 15.90 -4.08 12.65
C LEU A 325 17.10 -3.58 13.47
N HIS A 326 18.06 -2.96 12.81
CA HIS A 326 19.20 -2.29 13.42
C HIS A 326 18.88 -0.84 13.78
N SER A 327 18.39 -0.04 12.82
CA SER A 327 18.15 1.40 13.05
C SER A 327 17.21 2.02 12.03
N CYS A 328 16.47 3.06 12.43
CA CYS A 328 15.71 3.93 11.53
C CYS A 328 16.28 5.36 11.57
N PHE A 329 16.36 6.02 10.43
CA PHE A 329 16.71 7.44 10.30
C PHE A 329 16.09 8.06 9.05
N GLN A 330 16.13 9.39 8.92
CA GLN A 330 15.48 10.10 7.80
C GLN A 330 16.34 11.21 7.19
N THR A 331 15.92 11.68 6.02
CA THR A 331 16.29 12.97 5.44
C THR A 331 15.01 13.74 5.11
N GLU A 332 15.14 14.98 4.61
CA GLU A 332 14.00 15.82 4.17
C GLU A 332 13.06 15.13 3.16
N SER A 333 13.62 14.19 2.38
CA SER A 333 12.95 13.52 1.26
C SER A 333 12.67 12.03 1.47
N ARG A 334 13.28 11.37 2.46
CA ARG A 334 13.31 9.89 2.58
C ARG A 334 13.29 9.39 4.02
N LEU A 335 12.78 8.16 4.16
CA LEU A 335 12.88 7.33 5.36
C LEU A 335 13.80 6.13 5.05
N PHE A 336 14.64 5.75 6.01
CA PHE A 336 15.61 4.68 5.90
C PHE A 336 15.42 3.70 7.05
N LEU A 337 15.16 2.42 6.74
CA LEU A 337 15.15 1.33 7.70
C LEU A 337 16.36 0.44 7.41
N VAL A 338 17.28 0.34 8.37
CA VAL A 338 18.48 -0.50 8.32
C VAL A 338 18.17 -1.80 9.04
N ILE A 339 18.18 -2.89 8.30
CA ILE A 339 17.74 -4.23 8.70
C ILE A 339 18.84 -5.24 8.45
N GLU A 340 18.74 -6.39 9.11
CA GLU A 340 19.62 -7.55 8.92
C GLU A 340 19.78 -7.91 7.44
N TYR A 341 21.02 -8.13 6.98
CA TYR A 341 21.29 -8.62 5.62
C TYR A 341 21.20 -10.14 5.57
N VAL A 342 20.43 -10.66 4.60
CA VAL A 342 20.15 -12.08 4.42
C VAL A 342 20.45 -12.43 2.96
N ASN A 343 21.49 -13.24 2.72
CA ASN A 343 22.15 -13.35 1.42
C ASN A 343 22.15 -14.75 0.76
N GLY A 344 21.34 -15.68 1.27
CA GLY A 344 20.97 -16.91 0.57
C GLY A 344 19.95 -16.73 -0.56
N GLY A 345 19.46 -15.50 -0.76
CA GLY A 345 18.38 -15.17 -1.70
C GLY A 345 16.99 -15.38 -1.08
N ASP A 346 16.00 -15.67 -1.91
CA ASP A 346 14.60 -15.87 -1.52
C ASP A 346 13.98 -17.16 -2.11
N LEU A 347 12.82 -17.57 -1.60
CA LEU A 347 12.12 -18.76 -2.07
C LEU A 347 11.58 -18.62 -3.50
N MET A 348 11.30 -17.42 -4.02
CA MET A 348 10.90 -17.22 -5.42
C MET A 348 12.07 -17.57 -6.34
N PHE A 349 13.25 -17.04 -6.08
CA PHE A 349 14.48 -17.32 -6.82
C PHE A 349 14.91 -18.79 -6.69
N HIS A 350 14.79 -19.38 -5.49
CA HIS A 350 15.00 -20.81 -5.27
C HIS A 350 14.01 -21.66 -6.10
N MET A 351 12.73 -21.28 -6.14
CA MET A 351 11.71 -21.94 -6.97
C MET A 351 11.93 -21.77 -8.47
N GLN A 352 12.43 -20.63 -8.94
CA GLN A 352 12.80 -20.43 -10.35
C GLN A 352 13.94 -21.37 -10.77
N ARG A 353 14.94 -21.59 -9.89
CA ARG A 353 16.04 -22.54 -10.12
C ARG A 353 15.57 -24.00 -10.04
N GLN A 354 14.87 -24.40 -8.98
CA GLN A 354 14.49 -25.80 -8.72
C GLN A 354 13.23 -26.28 -9.46
N ARG A 355 12.37 -25.35 -9.90
CA ARG A 355 11.03 -25.55 -10.49
C ARG A 355 9.98 -26.19 -9.57
N LYS A 356 10.35 -27.15 -8.73
CA LYS A 356 9.49 -27.78 -7.72
C LYS A 356 10.36 -28.39 -6.62
N LEU A 357 9.95 -28.26 -5.36
CA LEU A 357 10.63 -28.87 -4.23
C LEU A 357 10.09 -30.27 -3.90
N PRO A 358 10.91 -31.15 -3.30
CA PRO A 358 10.44 -32.33 -2.60
C PRO A 358 9.55 -31.96 -1.41
N GLU A 359 8.60 -32.84 -1.04
CA GLU A 359 7.70 -32.62 0.11
C GLU A 359 8.43 -32.45 1.45
N GLU A 360 9.67 -32.90 1.55
CA GLU A 360 10.53 -32.76 2.72
C GLU A 360 11.12 -31.35 2.86
N HIS A 361 11.60 -30.77 1.75
CA HIS A 361 12.06 -29.38 1.72
C HIS A 361 10.89 -28.42 1.99
N ALA A 362 9.75 -28.67 1.33
CA ALA A 362 8.53 -27.90 1.55
C ALA A 362 7.97 -28.04 2.97
N ARG A 363 8.21 -29.17 3.67
CA ARG A 363 7.84 -29.36 5.08
C ARG A 363 8.74 -28.58 6.02
N PHE A 364 10.05 -28.58 5.78
CA PHE A 364 11.02 -27.83 6.58
C PHE A 364 10.71 -26.33 6.55
N TYR A 365 10.71 -25.72 5.35
CA TYR A 365 10.42 -24.28 5.21
C TYR A 365 9.02 -23.92 5.74
N ALA A 366 8.00 -24.75 5.48
CA ALA A 366 6.66 -24.47 6.01
C ALA A 366 6.59 -24.54 7.54
N ALA A 367 7.37 -25.40 8.20
CA ALA A 367 7.42 -25.48 9.65
C ALA A 367 8.10 -24.26 10.29
N GLU A 368 9.20 -23.77 9.70
CA GLU A 368 9.84 -22.53 10.13
C GLU A 368 8.92 -21.31 9.94
N ILE A 369 8.24 -21.21 8.78
CA ILE A 369 7.22 -20.18 8.53
C ILE A 369 6.06 -20.30 9.55
N CYS A 370 5.66 -21.52 9.94
CA CYS A 370 4.64 -21.70 10.98
C CYS A 370 5.08 -21.15 12.35
N ILE A 371 6.36 -21.29 12.72
CA ILE A 371 6.91 -20.72 13.96
C ILE A 371 6.92 -19.18 13.87
N ALA A 372 7.42 -18.63 12.76
CA ALA A 372 7.49 -17.19 12.51
C ALA A 372 6.10 -16.52 12.54
N LEU A 373 5.10 -17.13 11.88
CA LEU A 373 3.72 -16.66 11.90
C LEU A 373 3.08 -16.76 13.29
N ASN A 374 3.23 -17.90 13.98
CA ASN A 374 2.64 -18.07 15.31
C ASN A 374 3.21 -17.05 16.31
N PHE A 375 4.51 -16.77 16.26
CA PHE A 375 5.13 -15.71 17.06
C PHE A 375 4.45 -14.35 16.82
N LEU A 376 4.24 -13.95 15.56
CA LEU A 376 3.52 -12.71 15.23
C LEU A 376 2.06 -12.75 15.73
N HIS A 377 1.36 -13.88 15.59
CA HIS A 377 -0.03 -14.05 16.01
C HIS A 377 -0.17 -13.95 17.54
N GLU A 378 0.74 -14.53 18.31
CA GLU A 378 0.81 -14.42 19.78
C GLU A 378 1.09 -12.97 20.26
N LYS A 379 1.75 -12.15 19.43
CA LYS A 379 1.92 -10.71 19.66
C LYS A 379 0.75 -9.86 19.19
N GLY A 380 -0.28 -10.45 18.59
CA GLY A 380 -1.43 -9.73 18.05
C GLY A 380 -1.15 -9.04 16.70
N ILE A 381 -0.25 -9.59 15.90
CA ILE A 381 0.18 -9.07 14.59
C ILE A 381 -0.25 -10.06 13.49
N ILE A 382 -1.07 -9.62 12.54
CA ILE A 382 -1.36 -10.36 11.29
C ILE A 382 -0.33 -9.91 10.23
N TYR A 383 0.30 -10.82 9.48
CA TYR A 383 1.39 -10.49 8.55
C TYR A 383 0.91 -10.02 7.17
N ARG A 384 -0.14 -10.64 6.63
CA ARG A 384 -0.94 -10.26 5.44
C ARG A 384 -0.24 -10.18 4.06
N ASP A 385 1.07 -10.36 3.95
CA ASP A 385 1.76 -10.45 2.64
C ASP A 385 2.83 -11.55 2.58
N LEU A 386 2.48 -12.74 3.08
CA LEU A 386 3.26 -13.94 2.86
C LEU A 386 3.20 -14.36 1.37
N LYS A 387 4.36 -14.30 0.71
CA LYS A 387 4.61 -14.71 -0.68
C LYS A 387 6.02 -15.27 -0.80
N LEU A 388 6.32 -16.02 -1.87
CA LEU A 388 7.65 -16.63 -2.08
C LEU A 388 8.80 -15.60 -2.02
N ASP A 389 8.59 -14.39 -2.55
CA ASP A 389 9.57 -13.30 -2.59
C ASP A 389 9.88 -12.70 -1.20
N ASN A 390 8.96 -12.87 -0.24
CA ASN A 390 9.09 -12.35 1.13
C ASN A 390 9.66 -13.38 2.12
N VAL A 391 9.97 -14.59 1.66
CA VAL A 391 10.64 -15.63 2.47
C VAL A 391 12.09 -15.72 2.00
N LEU A 392 12.98 -15.03 2.72
CA LEU A 392 14.42 -15.05 2.47
C LEU A 392 15.04 -16.34 3.01
N LEU A 393 16.23 -16.70 2.52
CA LEU A 393 17.05 -17.79 3.05
C LEU A 393 18.37 -17.24 3.63
N ASP A 394 18.73 -17.66 4.84
CA ASP A 394 20.04 -17.36 5.42
C ASP A 394 21.15 -18.27 4.88
N ASN A 395 22.38 -18.02 5.34
CA ASN A 395 23.58 -18.64 4.79
C ASN A 395 23.75 -20.12 5.15
N ASP A 396 22.95 -20.64 6.09
CA ASP A 396 22.84 -22.08 6.39
C ASP A 396 21.64 -22.72 5.70
N GLY A 397 20.60 -21.94 5.39
CA GLY A 397 19.43 -22.33 4.60
C GLY A 397 18.11 -22.28 5.37
N HIS A 398 18.07 -21.65 6.54
CA HIS A 398 16.83 -21.41 7.27
C HIS A 398 16.09 -20.19 6.70
N ILE A 399 14.77 -20.15 6.85
CA ILE A 399 13.98 -19.01 6.36
C ILE A 399 14.08 -17.77 7.25
N LYS A 400 13.89 -16.58 6.66
CA LYS A 400 13.55 -15.34 7.36
C LYS A 400 12.43 -14.60 6.63
N LEU A 401 11.31 -14.31 7.32
CA LEU A 401 10.23 -13.48 6.76
C LEU A 401 10.63 -11.99 6.79
N THR A 402 10.35 -11.24 5.72
CA THR A 402 10.70 -9.81 5.59
C THR A 402 9.49 -8.93 5.20
N ASP A 403 9.71 -7.63 4.99
CA ASP A 403 8.75 -6.61 4.51
C ASP A 403 7.45 -6.52 5.36
N TYR A 404 7.58 -6.01 6.59
CA TYR A 404 6.48 -5.93 7.56
C TYR A 404 5.48 -4.80 7.34
N GLY A 405 5.66 -3.94 6.34
CA GLY A 405 4.72 -2.86 6.04
C GLY A 405 3.26 -3.32 5.86
N MET A 406 3.02 -4.53 5.32
CA MET A 406 1.65 -5.04 5.19
C MET A 406 1.02 -5.55 6.49
N CYS A 407 1.74 -5.60 7.61
CA CYS A 407 1.23 -6.11 8.89
C CYS A 407 0.00 -5.36 9.42
N LYS A 408 -0.73 -5.99 10.35
CA LYS A 408 -1.65 -5.29 11.25
C LYS A 408 -1.48 -5.78 12.69
N GLU A 409 -0.94 -4.89 13.52
CA GLU A 409 -0.81 -5.03 14.96
C GLU A 409 -2.09 -4.69 15.75
N GLY A 410 -2.04 -4.95 17.06
CA GLY A 410 -3.07 -4.60 18.03
C GLY A 410 -4.28 -5.55 18.07
N ILE A 411 -4.22 -6.66 17.33
CA ILE A 411 -5.32 -7.63 17.19
C ILE A 411 -5.31 -8.57 18.40
N ARG A 412 -6.29 -8.43 19.30
CA ARG A 412 -6.45 -9.33 20.46
C ARG A 412 -7.17 -10.62 20.04
N PRO A 413 -7.14 -11.69 20.84
CA PRO A 413 -7.88 -12.91 20.55
C PRO A 413 -9.39 -12.65 20.39
N GLY A 414 -9.87 -12.74 19.14
CA GLY A 414 -11.26 -12.46 18.75
C GLY A 414 -11.48 -11.11 18.04
N ASP A 415 -10.49 -10.21 18.01
CA ASP A 415 -10.54 -8.99 17.19
C ASP A 415 -10.36 -9.31 15.70
N THR A 416 -10.84 -8.41 14.84
CA THR A 416 -10.77 -8.53 13.39
C THR A 416 -10.47 -7.19 12.71
N THR A 417 -9.97 -7.23 11.48
CA THR A 417 -9.73 -6.07 10.61
C THR A 417 -10.34 -6.29 9.22
N SER A 418 -10.41 -5.24 8.38
CA SER A 418 -11.10 -5.28 7.08
C SER A 418 -10.38 -4.55 5.94
N THR A 419 -9.10 -4.20 6.13
CA THR A 419 -8.28 -3.61 5.07
C THR A 419 -8.08 -4.61 3.93
N PHE A 420 -8.52 -4.30 2.71
CA PHE A 420 -8.21 -5.11 1.53
C PHE A 420 -6.75 -4.86 1.10
N CYS A 421 -5.86 -5.80 1.43
CA CYS A 421 -4.42 -5.77 1.17
C CYS A 421 -3.88 -7.17 0.81
N GLY A 422 -2.56 -7.30 0.67
CA GLY A 422 -1.87 -8.53 0.28
C GLY A 422 -1.71 -8.70 -1.25
N THR A 423 -0.75 -9.53 -1.65
CA THR A 423 -0.40 -9.83 -3.05
C THR A 423 -1.46 -10.72 -3.72
N PRO A 424 -1.97 -10.40 -4.93
CA PRO A 424 -3.19 -11.01 -5.51
C PRO A 424 -3.31 -12.55 -5.50
N ASN A 425 -2.22 -13.29 -5.73
CA ASN A 425 -2.24 -14.77 -5.70
C ASN A 425 -2.46 -15.37 -4.30
N TYR A 426 -2.14 -14.62 -3.24
CA TYR A 426 -2.16 -15.09 -1.86
C TYR A 426 -3.34 -14.54 -1.04
N ILE A 427 -4.15 -13.62 -1.61
CA ILE A 427 -5.28 -13.02 -0.89
C ILE A 427 -6.31 -14.09 -0.51
N ALA A 428 -6.70 -14.10 0.77
CA ALA A 428 -7.65 -15.06 1.31
C ALA A 428 -9.11 -14.80 0.85
N PRO A 429 -9.95 -15.84 0.70
CA PRO A 429 -11.33 -15.71 0.23
C PRO A 429 -12.18 -14.74 1.05
N GLU A 430 -11.98 -14.66 2.36
CA GLU A 430 -12.68 -13.71 3.24
C GLU A 430 -12.39 -12.24 2.88
N ILE A 431 -11.12 -11.89 2.60
CA ILE A 431 -10.73 -10.54 2.12
C ILE A 431 -11.41 -10.25 0.76
N LEU A 432 -11.48 -11.25 -0.12
CA LEU A 432 -12.12 -11.14 -1.44
C LEU A 432 -13.65 -11.07 -1.38
N ARG A 433 -14.29 -11.45 -0.27
CA ARG A 433 -15.71 -11.19 0.01
C ARG A 433 -15.95 -9.84 0.68
N GLY A 434 -14.91 -9.23 1.26
CA GLY A 434 -15.03 -8.05 2.12
C GLY A 434 -15.59 -8.38 3.51
N GLU A 435 -15.29 -9.59 4.01
CA GLU A 435 -15.57 -10.01 5.38
C GLU A 435 -14.49 -9.45 6.34
N ASP A 436 -14.85 -9.19 7.60
CA ASP A 436 -13.88 -8.87 8.63
C ASP A 436 -13.07 -10.14 8.97
N TYR A 437 -11.75 -10.03 9.05
CA TYR A 437 -10.80 -11.15 9.12
C TYR A 437 -9.76 -11.00 10.24
N GLY A 438 -9.12 -12.12 10.61
CA GLY A 438 -8.03 -12.16 11.59
C GLY A 438 -6.81 -12.93 11.06
N PHE A 439 -6.11 -13.63 11.94
CA PHE A 439 -4.92 -14.46 11.63
C PHE A 439 -5.15 -15.56 10.55
N SER A 440 -6.41 -15.88 10.22
CA SER A 440 -6.78 -16.90 9.22
C SER A 440 -6.17 -16.67 7.84
N VAL A 441 -5.90 -15.42 7.48
CA VAL A 441 -5.43 -15.04 6.14
C VAL A 441 -3.98 -15.46 5.89
N ASP A 442 -3.15 -15.45 6.93
CA ASP A 442 -1.75 -15.89 6.84
C ASP A 442 -1.66 -17.41 6.67
N TRP A 443 -2.52 -18.17 7.36
CA TRP A 443 -2.64 -19.62 7.21
C TRP A 443 -3.15 -20.03 5.81
N TRP A 444 -3.99 -19.21 5.17
CA TRP A 444 -4.35 -19.40 3.77
C TRP A 444 -3.16 -19.14 2.83
N ALA A 445 -2.44 -18.02 3.02
CA ALA A 445 -1.28 -17.67 2.20
C ALA A 445 -0.17 -18.73 2.30
N LEU A 446 0.05 -19.29 3.50
CA LEU A 446 0.93 -20.45 3.69
C LEU A 446 0.45 -21.67 2.89
N GLY A 447 -0.85 -21.94 2.85
CA GLY A 447 -1.44 -22.98 2.01
C GLY A 447 -1.14 -22.80 0.51
N VAL A 448 -1.15 -21.55 0.02
CA VAL A 448 -0.80 -21.21 -1.37
C VAL A 448 0.69 -21.43 -1.61
N LEU A 449 1.55 -20.89 -0.74
CA LEU A 449 3.01 -21.01 -0.82
C LEU A 449 3.47 -22.48 -0.74
N MET A 450 2.87 -23.29 0.16
CA MET A 450 3.07 -24.74 0.22
C MET A 450 2.62 -25.46 -1.04
N PHE A 451 1.52 -25.03 -1.68
CA PHE A 451 1.11 -25.59 -2.97
C PHE A 451 2.13 -25.27 -4.04
N GLU A 452 2.61 -24.02 -4.12
CA GLU A 452 3.62 -23.59 -5.09
C GLU A 452 4.92 -24.37 -4.95
N MET A 453 5.47 -24.48 -3.73
CA MET A 453 6.66 -25.29 -3.44
C MET A 453 6.50 -26.74 -3.93
N MET A 454 5.36 -27.39 -3.62
CA MET A 454 5.15 -28.81 -3.94
C MET A 454 4.62 -29.06 -5.37
N ALA A 455 4.03 -28.08 -6.06
CA ALA A 455 3.45 -28.25 -7.39
C ALA A 455 4.27 -27.59 -8.52
N GLY A 456 5.12 -26.63 -8.19
CA GLY A 456 5.92 -25.84 -9.13
C GLY A 456 5.14 -24.76 -9.88
N ARG A 457 3.97 -24.37 -9.36
CA ARG A 457 3.03 -23.40 -9.95
C ARG A 457 1.95 -22.99 -8.95
N SER A 458 1.23 -21.90 -9.19
CA SER A 458 0.13 -21.44 -8.33
C SER A 458 -1.06 -22.42 -8.34
N PRO A 459 -1.79 -22.57 -7.21
CA PRO A 459 -3.07 -23.30 -7.17
C PRO A 459 -4.17 -22.64 -8.04
N PHE A 460 -3.97 -21.38 -8.45
CA PHE A 460 -4.91 -20.59 -9.23
C PHE A 460 -4.48 -20.38 -10.69
N ASP A 461 -3.34 -20.94 -11.13
CA ASP A 461 -2.88 -20.80 -12.52
C ASP A 461 -3.89 -21.37 -13.53
N ILE A 462 -4.56 -20.47 -14.24
CA ILE A 462 -5.44 -20.81 -15.37
C ILE A 462 -4.69 -20.55 -16.67
N ILE A 463 -3.96 -21.55 -17.16
CA ILE A 463 -3.34 -21.50 -18.48
C ILE A 463 -4.45 -21.40 -19.53
N THR A 464 -4.64 -20.21 -20.11
CA THR A 464 -5.52 -19.97 -21.26
C THR A 464 -4.85 -19.04 -22.25
N ASP A 465 -5.10 -19.26 -23.54
CA ASP A 465 -4.60 -18.40 -24.62
C ASP A 465 -5.43 -17.10 -24.78
N ASN A 466 -6.36 -16.81 -23.86
CA ASN A 466 -7.35 -15.74 -23.99
C ASN A 466 -7.01 -14.53 -23.09
N PRO A 467 -6.57 -13.38 -23.64
CA PRO A 467 -6.01 -12.28 -22.84
C PRO A 467 -6.92 -11.72 -21.74
N ASP A 468 -8.24 -11.72 -21.96
CA ASP A 468 -9.22 -11.19 -20.99
C ASP A 468 -9.25 -11.97 -19.66
N MET A 469 -8.75 -13.22 -19.64
CA MET A 469 -8.67 -14.06 -18.43
C MET A 469 -7.37 -13.88 -17.65
N ASN A 470 -6.43 -13.06 -18.13
CA ASN A 470 -5.22 -12.69 -17.40
C ASN A 470 -5.43 -11.39 -16.58
N THR A 471 -6.57 -11.29 -15.90
CA THR A 471 -7.03 -10.11 -15.15
C THR A 471 -7.13 -10.39 -13.65
N GLU A 472 -6.86 -9.38 -12.81
CA GLU A 472 -6.99 -9.48 -11.34
C GLU A 472 -8.42 -9.90 -10.95
N GLU A 473 -9.44 -9.34 -11.61
CA GLU A 473 -10.84 -9.71 -11.36
C GLU A 473 -11.14 -11.20 -11.63
N TYR A 474 -10.56 -11.80 -12.68
CA TYR A 474 -10.74 -13.23 -12.96
C TYR A 474 -10.00 -14.12 -11.96
N LEU A 475 -8.78 -13.74 -11.57
CA LEU A 475 -8.03 -14.42 -10.49
C LEU A 475 -8.85 -14.43 -9.19
N PHE A 476 -9.43 -13.30 -8.79
CA PHE A 476 -10.26 -13.23 -7.59
C PHE A 476 -11.52 -14.11 -7.69
N GLN A 477 -12.18 -14.16 -8.85
CA GLN A 477 -13.28 -15.11 -9.08
C GLN A 477 -12.81 -16.57 -8.95
N VAL A 478 -11.62 -16.91 -9.45
CA VAL A 478 -11.04 -18.25 -9.32
C VAL A 478 -10.74 -18.62 -7.87
N ILE A 479 -10.16 -17.70 -7.10
CA ILE A 479 -9.88 -17.88 -5.67
C ILE A 479 -11.19 -18.10 -4.89
N LEU A 480 -12.28 -17.40 -5.23
CA LEU A 480 -13.58 -17.55 -4.58
C LEU A 480 -14.32 -18.83 -4.98
N GLU A 481 -14.40 -19.15 -6.27
CA GLU A 481 -15.35 -20.15 -6.79
C GLU A 481 -14.72 -21.51 -7.10
N LYS A 482 -13.51 -21.56 -7.69
CA LYS A 482 -13.00 -22.82 -8.26
C LYS A 482 -12.46 -23.77 -7.18
N PRO A 483 -12.79 -25.08 -7.22
CA PRO A 483 -12.19 -26.05 -6.31
C PRO A 483 -10.74 -26.34 -6.71
N ILE A 484 -9.81 -26.20 -5.75
CA ILE A 484 -8.37 -26.36 -5.98
C ILE A 484 -8.05 -27.85 -6.21
N ARG A 485 -7.33 -28.14 -7.29
CA ARG A 485 -7.03 -29.52 -7.73
C ARG A 485 -5.60 -29.91 -7.35
N ILE A 486 -5.46 -30.58 -6.20
CA ILE A 486 -4.18 -31.13 -5.74
C ILE A 486 -3.61 -32.10 -6.80
N PRO A 487 -2.33 -31.99 -7.21
CA PRO A 487 -1.71 -32.92 -8.14
C PRO A 487 -1.67 -34.36 -7.60
N ARG A 488 -1.93 -35.35 -8.47
CA ARG A 488 -1.88 -36.80 -8.13
C ARG A 488 -0.47 -37.31 -7.76
N SER A 489 0.56 -36.51 -7.99
CA SER A 489 1.96 -36.79 -7.66
C SER A 489 2.35 -36.33 -6.24
N LEU A 490 1.41 -35.77 -5.46
CA LEU A 490 1.59 -35.48 -4.04
C LEU A 490 1.04 -36.60 -3.16
N SER A 491 1.69 -36.81 -2.01
CA SER A 491 1.29 -37.78 -1.01
C SER A 491 -0.07 -37.44 -0.39
N VAL A 492 -0.72 -38.44 0.22
CA VAL A 492 -1.97 -38.24 0.96
C VAL A 492 -1.79 -37.23 2.11
N LYS A 493 -0.59 -37.15 2.70
CA LYS A 493 -0.25 -36.18 3.76
C LYS A 493 -0.19 -34.75 3.22
N ALA A 494 0.52 -34.54 2.11
CA ALA A 494 0.59 -33.24 1.43
C ALA A 494 -0.80 -32.81 0.92
N ALA A 495 -1.55 -33.73 0.33
CA ALA A 495 -2.93 -33.49 -0.10
C ALA A 495 -3.90 -33.20 1.06
N SER A 496 -3.59 -33.66 2.28
CA SER A 496 -4.35 -33.33 3.50
C SER A 496 -4.02 -31.92 4.00
N VAL A 497 -2.72 -31.60 4.18
CA VAL A 497 -2.31 -30.29 4.74
C VAL A 497 -2.73 -29.14 3.82
N LEU A 498 -2.57 -29.31 2.51
CA LEU A 498 -2.98 -28.32 1.51
C LEU A 498 -4.49 -28.08 1.54
N LYS A 499 -5.32 -29.12 1.72
CA LYS A 499 -6.77 -28.94 1.87
C LYS A 499 -7.17 -28.27 3.18
N GLY A 500 -6.40 -28.50 4.25
CA GLY A 500 -6.61 -27.85 5.55
C GLY A 500 -6.37 -26.35 5.49
N PHE A 501 -5.21 -25.92 4.97
CA PHE A 501 -4.88 -24.51 4.83
C PHE A 501 -5.68 -23.80 3.72
N LEU A 502 -5.93 -24.47 2.58
CA LEU A 502 -6.71 -23.90 1.47
C LEU A 502 -8.23 -24.13 1.62
N ASN A 503 -8.73 -24.18 2.86
CA ASN A 503 -10.18 -24.16 3.10
C ASN A 503 -10.73 -22.75 2.90
N LYS A 504 -11.84 -22.62 2.17
CA LYS A 504 -12.47 -21.34 1.84
C LYS A 504 -13.32 -20.77 2.97
N ASP A 505 -13.72 -21.58 3.94
CA ASP A 505 -14.22 -21.08 5.22
C ASP A 505 -13.04 -20.94 6.19
N PRO A 506 -12.74 -19.75 6.72
CA PRO A 506 -11.66 -19.56 7.69
C PRO A 506 -11.89 -20.28 9.01
N LYS A 507 -13.13 -20.63 9.40
CA LYS A 507 -13.42 -21.33 10.67
C LYS A 507 -13.03 -22.80 10.62
N GLU A 508 -13.18 -23.40 9.44
CA GLU A 508 -12.83 -24.79 9.15
C GLU A 508 -11.41 -24.94 8.56
N ARG A 509 -10.60 -23.88 8.64
CA ARG A 509 -9.23 -23.83 8.12
C ARG A 509 -8.22 -24.29 9.17
N LEU A 510 -7.24 -25.07 8.75
CA LEU A 510 -6.11 -25.48 9.59
C LEU A 510 -5.38 -24.23 10.13
N GLY A 511 -5.01 -24.23 11.41
CA GLY A 511 -4.44 -23.07 12.10
C GLY A 511 -5.47 -22.12 12.74
N CYS A 512 -6.76 -22.22 12.40
CA CYS A 512 -7.75 -21.19 12.73
C CYS A 512 -8.73 -21.55 13.87
N GLN A 513 -8.58 -22.74 14.48
CA GLN A 513 -9.34 -23.15 15.67
C GLN A 513 -8.91 -22.32 16.89
N VAL A 514 -9.84 -21.63 17.54
CA VAL A 514 -9.57 -20.61 18.59
C VAL A 514 -8.78 -21.16 19.79
N GLN A 515 -8.92 -22.46 20.12
CA GLN A 515 -8.25 -23.08 21.27
C GLN A 515 -7.06 -23.97 20.89
N THR A 516 -6.94 -24.40 19.64
CA THR A 516 -6.02 -25.47 19.22
C THR A 516 -5.21 -25.16 17.97
N GLY A 517 -5.46 -24.05 17.26
CA GLY A 517 -5.00 -23.82 15.88
C GLY A 517 -3.55 -24.18 15.58
N PHE A 518 -2.59 -23.66 16.35
CA PHE A 518 -1.17 -23.99 16.16
C PHE A 518 -0.81 -25.42 16.60
N THR A 519 -1.52 -25.98 17.59
CA THR A 519 -1.38 -27.40 17.98
C THR A 519 -1.92 -28.33 16.90
N ASP A 520 -2.99 -27.95 16.19
CA ASP A 520 -3.53 -28.69 15.04
C ASP A 520 -2.54 -28.70 13.87
N ILE A 521 -1.79 -27.60 13.67
CA ILE A 521 -0.65 -27.55 12.74
C ILE A 521 0.48 -28.48 13.22
N LYS A 522 0.98 -28.30 14.45
CA LYS A 522 2.10 -29.10 15.01
C LYS A 522 1.83 -30.61 14.97
N SER A 523 0.57 -31.02 15.19
CA SER A 523 0.14 -32.43 15.19
C SER A 523 -0.28 -32.99 13.83
N HIS A 524 -0.45 -32.17 12.79
CA HIS A 524 -0.92 -32.64 11.49
C HIS A 524 0.05 -33.67 10.86
N THR A 525 -0.49 -34.74 10.27
CA THR A 525 0.28 -35.91 9.79
C THR A 525 1.38 -35.63 8.77
N PHE A 526 1.35 -34.46 8.12
CA PHE A 526 2.39 -33.95 7.23
C PHE A 526 3.65 -33.49 7.99
N PHE A 527 3.49 -32.85 9.15
CA PHE A 527 4.59 -32.33 9.97
C PHE A 527 5.13 -33.32 11.01
N ARG A 528 4.58 -34.55 11.08
CA ARG A 528 4.96 -35.59 12.07
C ARG A 528 6.47 -35.91 12.17
N SER A 529 7.30 -35.54 11.20
CA SER A 529 8.76 -35.72 11.24
C SER A 529 9.54 -34.50 11.74
N ILE A 530 8.86 -33.42 12.13
CA ILE A 530 9.47 -32.20 12.66
C ILE A 530 9.51 -32.30 14.18
N ASP A 531 10.70 -32.18 14.74
CA ASP A 531 10.87 -31.78 16.13
C ASP A 531 10.81 -30.24 16.15
N TRP A 532 9.74 -29.71 16.73
CA TRP A 532 9.48 -28.27 16.71
C TRP A 532 10.41 -27.49 17.66
N ASP A 533 10.85 -28.13 18.74
CA ASP A 533 11.64 -27.49 19.80
C ASP A 533 13.14 -27.48 19.44
N GLN A 534 13.58 -28.42 18.61
CA GLN A 534 14.88 -28.37 17.91
C GLN A 534 14.83 -27.39 16.73
N LEU A 535 13.74 -27.37 15.95
CA LEU A 535 13.61 -26.46 14.81
C LEU A 535 13.64 -24.99 15.25
N GLU A 536 12.88 -24.63 16.29
CA GLU A 536 12.84 -23.26 16.85
C GLU A 536 14.21 -22.73 17.32
N LYS A 537 15.16 -23.62 17.63
CA LYS A 537 16.54 -23.28 18.01
C LYS A 537 17.53 -23.33 16.83
N LYS A 538 17.07 -23.61 15.61
CA LYS A 538 17.91 -23.93 14.43
C LYS A 538 18.85 -25.15 14.64
N GLU A 539 18.48 -26.10 15.49
CA GLU A 539 19.23 -27.35 15.71
C GLU A 539 18.99 -28.37 14.58
N VAL A 540 17.93 -28.21 13.78
CA VAL A 540 17.60 -29.07 12.62
C VAL A 540 18.27 -28.54 11.36
N THR A 541 19.15 -29.34 10.74
CA THR A 541 19.90 -28.96 9.53
C THR A 541 18.98 -28.67 8.33
N PRO A 542 19.15 -27.53 7.63
CA PRO A 542 18.39 -27.20 6.43
C PRO A 542 18.58 -28.20 5.27
N PRO A 543 17.53 -28.42 4.45
CA PRO A 543 17.54 -29.37 3.33
C PRO A 543 18.27 -28.84 2.08
N PHE A 544 18.62 -27.56 2.07
CA PHE A 544 19.41 -26.89 1.04
C PHE A 544 20.19 -25.75 1.70
N LYS A 545 21.51 -25.74 1.57
CA LYS A 545 22.37 -24.61 1.94
C LYS A 545 22.67 -23.78 0.69
N PRO A 546 22.41 -22.46 0.68
CA PRO A 546 22.74 -21.59 -0.45
C PRO A 546 24.23 -21.62 -0.81
N GLN A 547 24.53 -21.34 -2.08
CA GLN A 547 25.91 -21.14 -2.53
C GLN A 547 26.24 -19.65 -2.49
N ILE A 548 27.40 -19.33 -1.92
CA ILE A 548 27.91 -17.98 -1.70
C ILE A 548 29.38 -18.03 -2.12
N SER A 549 29.76 -17.24 -3.13
CA SER A 549 31.07 -17.30 -3.79
C SER A 549 31.81 -15.97 -3.87
N ASP A 550 31.14 -14.85 -3.59
CA ASP A 550 31.77 -13.57 -3.25
C ASP A 550 31.51 -13.17 -1.78
N ASP A 551 32.13 -12.09 -1.32
CA ASP A 551 32.07 -11.62 0.07
C ASP A 551 30.66 -11.17 0.53
N TYR A 552 29.67 -11.17 -0.37
CA TYR A 552 28.32 -10.65 -0.14
C TYR A 552 27.21 -11.64 -0.51
N GLY A 553 27.43 -12.62 -1.39
CA GLY A 553 26.39 -13.52 -1.91
C GLY A 553 25.50 -12.90 -3.00
N LEU A 554 26.05 -11.96 -3.79
CA LEU A 554 25.27 -11.18 -4.77
C LEU A 554 24.72 -12.01 -5.94
N GLU A 555 25.22 -13.23 -6.16
CA GLU A 555 24.69 -14.19 -7.17
C GLU A 555 23.34 -14.82 -6.81
N ASN A 556 22.84 -14.55 -5.59
CA ASN A 556 21.52 -14.96 -5.14
C ASN A 556 20.44 -13.86 -5.26
N PHE A 557 20.80 -12.70 -5.80
CA PHE A 557 19.90 -11.58 -6.07
C PHE A 557 19.70 -11.40 -7.59
N ASP A 558 18.55 -10.86 -8.00
CA ASP A 558 18.29 -10.65 -9.42
C ASP A 558 19.23 -9.57 -10.01
N THR A 559 19.89 -9.96 -11.10
CA THR A 559 20.74 -9.10 -11.93
C THR A 559 20.06 -7.84 -12.45
N GLN A 560 18.72 -7.78 -12.52
CA GLN A 560 18.01 -6.54 -12.84
C GLN A 560 18.23 -5.45 -11.77
N PHE A 561 18.47 -5.85 -10.52
CA PHE A 561 18.74 -4.94 -9.40
C PHE A 561 20.25 -4.73 -9.20
N THR A 562 21.06 -5.79 -9.21
CA THR A 562 22.50 -5.66 -8.92
C THR A 562 23.30 -4.91 -10.01
N ASN A 563 22.71 -4.74 -11.21
CA ASN A 563 23.19 -3.86 -12.28
C ASN A 563 22.65 -2.41 -12.22
N GLU A 564 21.75 -2.06 -11.29
CA GLU A 564 21.37 -0.65 -11.10
C GLU A 564 22.56 0.18 -10.59
N PRO A 565 22.66 1.46 -10.97
CA PRO A 565 23.62 2.36 -10.35
C PRO A 565 23.35 2.48 -8.84
N VAL A 566 24.43 2.39 -8.07
CA VAL A 566 24.42 2.41 -6.60
C VAL A 566 24.27 3.84 -6.10
N GLN A 567 23.11 4.42 -6.40
CA GLN A 567 22.72 5.78 -6.04
C GLN A 567 21.23 5.83 -5.69
N LEU A 568 20.89 6.78 -4.82
CA LEU A 568 19.53 7.25 -4.66
C LEU A 568 19.16 8.13 -5.86
N THR A 569 17.89 8.17 -6.24
CA THR A 569 17.42 9.16 -7.22
C THR A 569 17.67 10.58 -6.67
N PRO A 570 18.10 11.56 -7.48
CA PRO A 570 18.11 12.96 -7.07
C PRO A 570 16.74 13.42 -6.58
N ASP A 571 16.74 14.46 -5.74
CA ASP A 571 15.52 15.05 -5.20
C ASP A 571 14.95 16.17 -6.06
N ASP A 572 13.67 16.45 -5.83
CA ASP A 572 12.94 17.57 -6.40
C ASP A 572 12.59 18.53 -5.27
N GLU A 573 13.23 19.70 -5.29
CA GLU A 573 13.07 20.79 -4.32
C GLU A 573 11.60 21.23 -4.16
N ASP A 574 10.84 21.23 -5.25
CA ASP A 574 9.44 21.67 -5.24
C ASP A 574 8.49 20.56 -4.79
N VAL A 575 8.97 19.32 -4.67
CA VAL A 575 8.29 18.24 -3.92
C VAL A 575 8.64 18.33 -2.44
N ILE A 576 9.92 18.47 -2.06
CA ILE A 576 10.35 18.53 -0.64
C ILE A 576 9.57 19.62 0.12
N LYS A 577 9.43 20.82 -0.45
CA LYS A 577 8.70 21.96 0.14
C LYS A 577 7.20 21.70 0.40
N ARG A 578 6.64 20.58 -0.05
CA ARG A 578 5.24 20.18 0.15
C ARG A 578 5.08 19.02 1.14
N ILE A 579 6.18 18.45 1.62
CA ILE A 579 6.20 17.36 2.59
C ILE A 579 6.15 18.00 3.98
N ASP A 580 5.11 17.71 4.76
CA ASP A 580 5.11 18.07 6.17
C ASP A 580 6.15 17.19 6.88
N GLN A 581 7.13 17.82 7.53
CA GLN A 581 8.20 17.09 8.21
C GLN A 581 7.77 16.64 9.62
N SER A 582 6.74 17.27 10.21
CA SER A 582 6.25 16.94 11.55
C SER A 582 5.56 15.57 11.61
N GLU A 583 5.00 15.11 10.48
CA GLU A 583 4.45 13.76 10.30
C GLU A 583 5.48 12.63 10.52
N PHE A 584 6.79 12.96 10.51
CA PHE A 584 7.89 12.02 10.64
C PHE A 584 8.78 12.24 11.88
N GLU A 585 8.40 13.12 12.80
CA GLU A 585 9.14 13.32 14.06
C GLU A 585 9.11 12.05 14.92
N GLY A 586 10.28 11.65 15.45
CA GLY A 586 10.41 10.41 16.24
C GLY A 586 10.48 9.12 15.40
N PHE A 587 10.65 9.22 14.08
CA PHE A 587 10.96 8.07 13.24
C PHE A 587 12.29 7.40 13.63
N GLU A 588 13.27 8.20 14.10
CA GLU A 588 14.58 7.78 14.56
C GLU A 588 14.53 6.59 15.54
N TYR A 589 15.44 5.64 15.36
CA TYR A 589 15.58 4.45 16.20
C TYR A 589 16.97 3.85 16.06
N ILE A 590 17.51 3.30 17.14
CA ILE A 590 18.64 2.36 17.10
C ILE A 590 18.33 1.24 18.09
N ASN A 591 18.52 -0.01 17.67
CA ASN A 591 18.16 -1.18 18.46
C ASN A 591 19.12 -1.35 19.65
N PRO A 592 18.65 -1.26 20.91
CA PRO A 592 19.50 -1.34 22.09
C PRO A 592 20.14 -2.73 22.27
N LEU A 593 19.48 -3.80 21.77
CA LEU A 593 19.99 -5.17 21.87
C LEU A 593 21.21 -5.36 20.96
N LEU A 594 21.12 -4.89 19.71
CA LEU A 594 22.22 -4.96 18.75
C LEU A 594 23.39 -4.06 19.17
N LEU A 595 23.13 -2.82 19.63
CA LEU A 595 24.15 -1.96 20.23
C LEU A 595 24.94 -2.67 21.36
N SER A 596 24.24 -3.33 22.29
CA SER A 596 24.90 -4.03 23.40
C SER A 596 25.77 -5.22 22.95
N THR A 597 25.47 -5.80 21.79
CA THR A 597 26.26 -6.88 21.19
C THR A 597 27.49 -6.30 20.48
N GLU A 598 27.33 -5.20 19.75
CA GLU A 598 28.40 -4.53 19.01
C GLU A 598 29.40 -3.76 19.89
N GLU A 599 29.01 -3.28 21.08
CA GLU A 599 29.92 -2.64 22.05
C GLU A 599 30.66 -3.66 22.96
N SER A 600 30.50 -4.96 22.71
CA SER A 600 31.09 -6.05 23.52
C SER A 600 32.23 -6.83 22.83
N VAL A 601 32.78 -6.28 21.73
CA VAL A 601 33.83 -6.88 20.87
C VAL A 601 35.13 -6.07 20.91
#